data_AF-A0A4Y1R3B0-F1
#
_entry.id   AF-A0A4Y1R3B0-F1
#
_cell.length_a   1.000
_cell.length_b   1.000
_cell.length_c   1.000
_cell.angle_alpha   90.00
_cell.angle_beta   90.00
_cell.angle_gamma   90.00
#
_symmetry.space_group_name_H-M   'P 1'
#
loop_
_entity.id
_entity.type
_entity.pdbx_description
1 polymer ?
#
loop_
_entity_poly.entity_id
_entity_poly.type
_entity_poly.pdbx_seq_one_letter_code
_entity_poly.pdbx_strand_id
1 'polypeptide(L)'
;MLSDVRGFGAQGGSTERHGGSEFTEDNFVAKVKMEIVVSKDQVEAVVDKIIEAAKTGEIGDGKIFVVPVSDVIRIRTGERGERAEKMTGGWSDQSSAAA
;
A
#
# COMPACT_ATOMS: atom_id res chain seq x y z
N MET A 1 -7.67 3.22 2.36
CA MET A 1 -8.03 2.60 3.65
C MET A 1 -6.75 2.22 4.37
N LEU A 2 -6.73 2.32 5.70
CA LEU A 2 -5.62 1.86 6.54
C LEU A 2 -6.19 0.85 7.53
N SER A 3 -5.45 -0.22 7.79
CA SER A 3 -5.83 -1.23 8.78
C SER A 3 -4.59 -1.81 9.45
N ASP A 4 -4.68 -2.04 10.76
CA ASP A 4 -3.65 -2.75 11.50
C ASP A 4 -3.75 -4.24 11.16
N VAL A 5 -2.60 -4.81 10.78
CA VAL A 5 -2.50 -6.22 10.42
C VAL A 5 -1.33 -6.86 11.16
N ARG A 6 -1.42 -8.18 11.29
CA ARG A 6 -0.32 -9.01 11.76
C ARG A 6 0.20 -9.79 10.57
N GLY A 7 1.49 -9.62 10.26
CA GLY A 7 2.11 -10.23 9.09
C GLY A 7 3.34 -11.02 9.49
N PHE A 8 3.56 -12.12 8.78
CA PHE A 8 4.79 -12.89 8.87
C PHE A 8 5.45 -12.93 7.49
N GLY A 9 6.73 -12.58 7.43
CA GLY A 9 7.54 -12.67 6.23
C GLY A 9 8.48 -13.86 6.35
N ALA A 10 7.98 -15.07 6.14
CA ALA A 10 8.82 -16.27 6.13
C ALA A 10 9.81 -16.21 4.96
N GLN A 11 11.01 -15.65 5.15
CA GLN A 11 12.15 -15.94 4.29
C GLN A 11 12.99 -16.98 5.02
N GLY A 12 12.92 -18.22 4.52
CA GLY A 12 13.53 -19.39 5.13
C GLY A 12 14.98 -19.14 5.55
N GLY A 13 15.24 -19.21 6.85
CA GLY A 13 16.58 -19.35 7.41
C GLY A 13 17.17 -18.13 8.13
N SER A 14 16.57 -16.94 8.07
CA SER A 14 17.11 -15.78 8.79
C SER A 14 16.29 -15.53 10.06
N THR A 15 16.58 -16.28 11.11
CA THR A 15 16.21 -15.92 12.49
C THR A 15 16.74 -14.52 12.79
N GLU A 16 15.86 -13.53 12.88
CA GLU A 16 16.18 -12.25 13.51
C GLU A 16 16.64 -12.55 14.94
N ARG A 17 17.94 -12.38 15.19
CA ARG A 17 18.52 -12.52 16.52
C ARG A 17 18.15 -11.29 17.33
N HIS A 18 17.12 -11.42 18.17
CA HIS A 18 16.91 -10.55 19.32
C HIS A 18 17.02 -11.39 20.60
N GLY A 19 18.09 -11.15 21.38
CA GLY A 19 18.04 -11.39 22.83
C GLY A 19 18.00 -12.84 23.34
N GLY A 20 18.63 -13.81 22.68
CA GLY A 20 19.12 -15.03 23.36
C GLY A 20 18.08 -16.00 23.93
N SER A 21 16.89 -16.07 23.35
CA SER A 21 15.97 -17.19 23.59
C SER A 21 15.37 -17.68 22.27
N GLU A 22 15.56 -18.97 21.99
CA GLU A 22 14.88 -19.65 20.89
C GLU A 22 13.39 -19.73 21.23
N PHE A 23 12.58 -18.90 20.57
CA PHE A 23 11.13 -19.05 20.58
C PHE A 23 10.63 -19.12 19.14
N THR A 24 10.22 -20.34 18.78
CA THR A 24 9.05 -20.78 18.01
C THR A 24 8.49 -19.87 16.92
N GLU A 25 8.14 -20.51 15.80
CA GLU A 25 7.62 -20.05 14.52
C GLU A 25 6.33 -19.16 14.53
N ASP A 26 5.97 -18.50 15.63
CA ASP A 26 4.67 -17.83 15.86
C ASP A 26 4.73 -16.31 16.17
N ASN A 27 5.89 -15.65 16.00
CA ASN A 27 6.00 -14.21 16.25
C ASN A 27 5.50 -13.38 15.05
N PHE A 28 4.21 -13.09 15.03
CA PHE A 28 3.63 -12.11 14.11
C PHE A 28 4.12 -10.69 14.45
N VAL A 29 4.66 -9.99 13.45
CA VAL A 29 5.05 -8.59 13.59
C VAL A 29 3.86 -7.70 13.21
N ALA A 30 3.62 -6.66 14.02
CA ALA A 30 2.60 -5.65 13.73
C ALA A 30 3.00 -4.86 12.48
N LYS A 31 2.08 -4.76 11.51
CA LYS A 31 2.26 -4.01 10.28
C LYS A 31 0.99 -3.22 9.96
N VAL A 32 1.10 -2.21 9.10
CA VAL A 32 -0.04 -1.46 8.58
C VAL A 32 -0.29 -1.90 7.13
N LYS A 33 -1.53 -2.27 6.81
CA LYS A 33 -1.97 -2.52 5.44
C LYS A 33 -2.61 -1.25 4.89
N MET A 34 -2.05 -0.75 3.78
CA MET A 34 -2.59 0.35 3.01
C MET A 34 -3.30 -0.17 1.76
N GLU A 35 -4.52 0.30 1.52
CA GLU A 35 -5.26 0.03 0.29
C GLU A 35 -5.59 1.36 -0.39
N ILE A 36 -5.05 1.53 -1.60
CA ILE A 36 -5.17 2.73 -2.41
C ILE A 36 -5.65 2.30 -3.79
N VAL A 37 -6.78 2.85 -4.22
CA VAL A 37 -7.31 2.66 -5.57
C VAL A 37 -7.04 3.95 -6.34
N VAL A 38 -6.37 3.83 -7.47
CA VAL A 38 -6.02 4.96 -8.36
C VAL A 38 -6.23 4.56 -9.82
N SER A 39 -6.32 5.56 -10.68
CA SER A 39 -6.28 5.39 -12.13
C SER A 39 -4.96 4.75 -12.60
N LYS A 40 -5.00 4.05 -13.75
CA LYS A 40 -3.87 3.25 -14.26
C LYS A 40 -2.60 4.07 -14.49
N ASP A 41 -2.75 5.32 -14.92
CA ASP A 41 -1.66 6.27 -15.16
C ASP A 41 -0.95 6.75 -13.89
N GLN A 42 -1.57 6.61 -12.72
CA GLN A 42 -1.00 7.02 -11.44
C GLN A 42 -0.30 5.88 -10.67
N VAL A 43 -0.47 4.62 -11.11
CA VAL A 43 0.00 3.44 -10.38
C VAL A 43 1.49 3.51 -10.06
N GLU A 44 2.35 3.73 -11.07
CA GLU A 44 3.81 3.77 -10.88
C GLU A 44 4.23 4.92 -9.95
N ALA A 45 3.64 6.11 -10.13
CA ALA A 45 3.95 7.27 -9.29
C ALA A 45 3.60 7.02 -7.81
N VAL A 46 2.49 6.34 -7.53
CA VAL A 46 2.10 5.96 -6.17
C VAL A 46 3.04 4.90 -5.59
N VAL A 47 3.37 3.87 -6.38
CA VAL A 47 4.30 2.80 -5.96
C VAL A 47 5.66 3.40 -5.60
N ASP A 48 6.23 4.23 -6.47
CA ASP A 48 7.52 4.87 -6.25
C ASP A 48 7.52 5.73 -4.98
N LYS A 49 6.45 6.50 -4.75
CA LYS A 49 6.32 7.33 -3.56
C LYS A 49 6.23 6.52 -2.27
N ILE A 50 5.54 5.39 -2.29
CA ILE A 50 5.49 4.49 -1.13
C ILE A 50 6.87 3.88 -0.87
N ILE A 51 7.59 3.45 -1.92
CA ILE A 51 8.94 2.89 -1.77
C ILE A 51 9.88 3.94 -1.18
N GLU A 52 9.89 5.16 -1.74
CA GLU A 52 10.73 6.26 -1.26
C GLU A 52 10.49 6.56 0.22
N ALA A 53 9.22 6.56 0.65
CA ALA A 53 8.85 6.91 2.02
C ALA A 53 9.02 5.77 3.04
N ALA A 54 8.78 4.52 2.63
CA ALA A 54 8.73 3.38 3.55
C ALA A 54 10.02 2.54 3.59
N LYS A 55 10.91 2.68 2.61
CA LYS A 55 12.15 1.89 2.54
C LYS A 55 13.16 2.33 3.58
N THR A 56 13.53 1.42 4.46
CA THR A 56 14.64 1.59 5.42
C THR A 56 15.90 0.86 4.96
N GLY A 57 15.74 -0.15 4.10
CA GLY A 57 16.82 -1.05 3.68
C GLY A 57 16.92 -2.32 4.53
N GLU A 58 16.13 -2.42 5.60
CA GLU A 58 16.11 -3.56 6.49
C GLU A 58 15.06 -4.62 6.08
N ILE A 59 15.24 -5.84 6.60
CA ILE A 59 14.26 -6.90 6.42
C ILE A 59 12.96 -6.47 7.09
N GLY A 60 11.85 -6.62 6.36
CA GLY A 60 10.52 -6.33 6.89
C GLY A 60 9.88 -5.04 6.39
N ASP A 61 10.57 -4.23 5.56
CA ASP A 61 10.06 -3.02 4.88
C ASP A 61 8.69 -3.22 4.20
N GLY A 62 8.37 -4.46 3.82
CA GLY A 62 7.03 -4.86 3.40
C GLY A 62 6.98 -5.29 1.94
N LYS A 63 5.75 -5.38 1.42
CA LYS A 63 5.47 -5.75 0.03
C LYS A 63 4.33 -4.89 -0.48
N ILE A 64 4.41 -4.48 -1.73
CA ILE A 64 3.34 -3.80 -2.45
C ILE A 64 2.72 -4.81 -3.41
N PHE A 65 1.39 -4.89 -3.42
CA PHE A 65 0.63 -5.71 -4.35
C PHE A 65 -0.20 -4.79 -5.24
N VAL A 66 -0.11 -4.99 -6.55
CA VAL A 66 -0.93 -4.30 -7.53
C VAL A 66 -2.03 -5.25 -7.98
N VAL A 67 -3.28 -4.88 -7.74
CA VAL A 67 -4.46 -5.70 -8.04
C VAL A 67 -5.39 -4.91 -8.95
N PRO A 68 -5.89 -5.49 -10.06
CA PRO A 68 -6.82 -4.80 -10.94
C PRO A 68 -8.17 -4.56 -10.25
N VAL A 69 -8.70 -3.35 -10.37
CA VAL A 69 -10.04 -2.97 -9.92
C VAL A 69 -10.91 -2.72 -11.14
N SER A 70 -12.06 -3.41 -11.23
CA SER A 70 -12.93 -3.34 -12.41
C SER A 70 -13.91 -2.17 -12.41
N ASP A 71 -14.35 -1.69 -11.25
CA ASP A 71 -15.26 -0.54 -11.12
C ASP A 71 -15.09 0.13 -9.75
N VAL A 72 -15.39 1.42 -9.69
CA VAL A 72 -15.38 2.23 -8.47
C VAL A 72 -16.73 2.91 -8.38
N ILE A 73 -17.40 2.83 -7.22
CA ILE A 73 -18.72 3.43 -7.02
C ILE A 73 -18.68 4.39 -5.83
N ARG A 74 -19.09 5.64 -6.04
CA ARG A 74 -19.23 6.62 -4.97
C ARG A 74 -20.65 6.57 -4.41
N ILE A 75 -20.80 6.01 -3.21
CA ILE A 75 -22.12 5.77 -2.59
C ILE A 75 -22.99 7.04 -2.53
N ARG A 76 -22.40 8.18 -2.17
CA ARG A 76 -23.14 9.45 -2.00
C ARG A 76 -23.82 9.95 -3.27
N THR A 77 -23.22 9.74 -4.43
CA THR A 77 -23.67 10.31 -5.71
C THR A 77 -24.13 9.26 -6.71
N GLY A 78 -23.79 7.99 -6.50
CA GLY A 78 -24.02 6.91 -7.46
C GLY A 78 -23.09 6.95 -8.68
N GLU A 79 -22.11 7.85 -8.70
CA GLU A 79 -21.11 7.93 -9.77
C GLU A 79 -20.31 6.62 -9.85
N ARG A 80 -19.87 6.27 -11.07
CA ARG A 80 -19.11 5.05 -11.37
C ARG A 80 -17.81 5.35 -12.11
N GLY A 81 -16.90 4.37 -12.14
CA GLY A 81 -15.63 4.45 -12.85
C GLY A 81 -14.79 5.67 -12.47
N GLU A 82 -14.18 6.32 -13.45
CA GLU A 82 -13.30 7.48 -13.26
C GLU A 82 -13.96 8.62 -12.49
N ARG A 83 -15.26 8.90 -12.69
CA ARG A 83 -15.94 9.97 -11.96
C ARG A 83 -16.06 9.68 -10.46
N ALA A 84 -16.22 8.41 -10.11
CA ALA A 84 -16.28 7.99 -8.72
C ALA A 84 -14.90 8.05 -8.05
N GLU A 85 -13.87 7.60 -8.79
CA GLU A 85 -12.47 7.56 -8.36
C GLU A 85 -11.87 8.96 -8.22
N LYS A 86 -12.13 9.85 -9.18
CA LYS A 86 -11.57 11.20 -9.22
C LYS A 86 -11.92 12.01 -7.98
N MET A 87 -10.89 12.54 -7.33
CA MET A 87 -11.02 13.47 -6.20
C MET A 87 -10.74 14.91 -6.65
N THR A 88 -11.61 15.84 -6.27
CA THR A 88 -11.43 17.28 -6.54
C THR A 88 -10.19 17.80 -5.81
N GLY A 89 -9.32 18.52 -6.52
CA GLY A 89 -8.02 18.98 -6.01
C GLY A 89 -6.95 17.88 -5.95
N GLY A 90 -7.28 16.68 -6.42
CA GLY A 90 -6.36 15.55 -6.50
C GLY A 90 -5.35 15.67 -7.63
N TRP A 91 -4.54 14.62 -7.79
CA TRP A 91 -3.46 14.54 -8.77
C TRP A 91 -3.88 14.98 -10.18
N SER A 92 -5.02 14.47 -10.66
CA SER A 92 -5.56 14.77 -11.99
C SER A 92 -5.87 16.26 -12.23
N ASP A 93 -6.26 16.99 -11.18
CA ASP A 93 -6.56 18.41 -11.29
C ASP A 93 -5.25 19.23 -11.28
N GLN A 94 -4.28 18.83 -10.45
CA GLN A 94 -2.97 19.48 -10.35
C GLN A 94 -2.11 19.28 -11.61
N SER A 95 -2.18 18.11 -12.25
CA SER A 95 -1.49 17.85 -13.51
C SER A 95 -2.07 18.64 -14.69
N SER A 96 -3.35 19.04 -14.62
CA SER A 96 -3.98 19.90 -15.64
C SER A 96 -3.68 21.39 -15.46
N ALA A 97 -3.34 21.81 -14.23
CA ALA A 97 -2.99 23.19 -13.91
C ALA A 97 -1.51 23.54 -14.24
N ALA A 98 -0.68 22.52 -14.52
CA ALA A 98 0.73 22.68 -14.83
C ALA A 98 1.04 22.63 -16.34
N ALA A 99 0.01 22.69 -17.20
CA ALA A 99 0.11 22.68 -18.67
C ALA A 99 -0.37 23.99 -19.29
#